data_AF-A0A376U887-F1
#
_entry.id   AF-A0A376U887-F1
#
_cell.length_a   1.000
_cell.length_b   1.000
_cell.length_c   1.000
_cell.angle_alpha   90.00
_cell.angle_beta   90.00
_cell.angle_gamma   90.00
#
_symmetry.space_group_name_H-M   'P 1'
#
loop_
_entity.id
_entity.type
_entity.pdbx_description
1 polymer ?
#
loop_
_entity_poly.entity_id
_entity_poly.type
_entity_poly.pdbx_seq_one_letter_code
_entity_poly.pdbx_strand_id
1 'polypeptide(L)'
;MTISVEGDSKLNDLLAYDSKTNTGNMKELVNAQNAQLNVNGIDIERSSNKITDAPQGVTLDLTKKVTDVRVTVTKSNDKATEAIKGWVDSYNSSLTPLTP
;
A
#
# COMPACT_ATOMS: atom_id res chain seq x y z
N MET A 1 3.08 19.59 -8.03
CA MET A 1 3.32 18.86 -9.28
C MET A 1 3.60 19.87 -10.37
N THR A 2 4.65 19.66 -11.15
CA THR A 2 5.00 20.53 -12.28
C THR A 2 5.19 19.65 -13.51
N ILE A 3 4.58 20.06 -14.62
CA ILE A 3 4.71 19.41 -15.92
C ILE A 3 5.34 20.42 -16.87
N SER A 4 6.46 20.05 -17.47
CA SER A 4 7.18 20.85 -18.46
C SER A 4 7.74 19.95 -19.56
N VAL A 5 7.81 20.47 -20.77
CA VAL A 5 8.37 19.77 -21.94
C VAL A 5 9.62 20.50 -22.40
N GLU A 6 10.75 19.79 -22.42
CA GLU A 6 12.00 20.31 -22.93
C GLU A 6 12.16 19.96 -24.42
N GLY A 7 12.67 20.90 -25.22
CA GLY A 7 12.98 20.70 -26.64
C GLY A 7 11.83 20.90 -27.63
N ASP A 8 10.59 21.06 -27.18
CA ASP A 8 9.42 21.39 -28.02
C ASP A 8 8.55 22.46 -27.34
N SER A 9 8.70 23.71 -27.79
CA SER A 9 7.98 24.85 -27.20
C SER A 9 6.47 24.80 -27.47
N LYS A 10 6.03 24.26 -28.62
CA LYS A 10 4.61 24.18 -28.96
C LYS A 10 3.90 23.15 -28.08
N LEU A 11 4.55 22.03 -27.83
CA LEU A 11 4.01 21.01 -26.95
C LEU A 11 4.04 21.46 -25.48
N ASN A 12 5.10 22.17 -25.08
CA ASN A 12 5.16 22.80 -23.77
C ASN A 12 4.02 23.81 -23.58
N ASP A 13 3.75 24.66 -24.57
CA ASP A 13 2.64 25.60 -24.52
C ASP A 13 1.28 24.90 -24.39
N LEU A 14 1.13 23.65 -24.82
CA LEU A 14 -0.12 22.91 -24.63
C LEU A 14 -0.21 22.21 -23.25
N LEU A 15 0.91 21.68 -22.74
CA LEU A 15 0.93 20.75 -21.60
C LEU A 15 1.50 21.34 -20.31
N ALA A 16 2.15 22.51 -20.37
CA ALA A 16 2.78 23.10 -19.20
C ALA A 16 1.76 23.37 -18.09
N TYR A 17 2.13 22.97 -16.88
CA TYR A 17 1.33 23.15 -15.67
C TYR A 17 2.22 23.27 -14.43
N ASP A 18 1.91 24.23 -13.58
CA ASP A 18 2.50 24.33 -12.25
C ASP A 18 1.38 24.38 -11.19
N SER A 19 1.31 23.34 -10.36
CA SER A 19 0.32 23.24 -9.29
C SER A 19 0.56 24.20 -8.13
N LYS A 20 1.75 24.80 -7.99
CA LYS A 20 2.05 25.74 -6.89
C LYS A 20 1.45 27.11 -7.15
N THR A 21 1.52 27.55 -8.40
CA THR A 21 0.95 28.82 -8.87
C THR A 21 -0.44 28.63 -9.46
N ASN A 22 -0.87 27.38 -9.70
CA ASN A 22 -2.10 27.02 -10.39
C ASN A 22 -2.20 27.71 -11.77
N THR A 23 -1.07 27.72 -12.49
CA THR A 23 -0.93 28.35 -13.81
C THR A 23 -0.52 27.32 -14.86
N GLY A 24 -0.96 27.54 -16.09
CA GLY A 24 -0.69 26.66 -17.22
C GLY A 24 -1.95 26.43 -18.04
N ASN A 25 -1.83 25.55 -19.03
CA ASN A 25 -2.94 25.23 -19.95
C ASN A 25 -3.71 23.98 -19.53
N MET A 26 -3.18 23.23 -18.56
CA MET A 26 -3.91 22.17 -17.88
C MET A 26 -4.64 22.69 -16.64
N LYS A 27 -5.75 22.02 -16.29
CA LYS A 27 -6.52 22.28 -15.08
C LYS A 27 -6.41 21.07 -14.14
N GLU A 28 -5.96 21.29 -12.92
CA GLU A 28 -5.99 20.26 -11.88
C GLU A 28 -7.42 20.07 -11.36
N LEU A 29 -7.98 18.88 -11.62
CA LEU A 29 -9.32 18.52 -11.16
C LEU A 29 -9.32 17.97 -9.74
N VAL A 30 -8.25 17.24 -9.38
CA VAL A 30 -8.03 16.63 -8.07
C VAL A 30 -6.61 16.92 -7.67
N ASN A 31 -6.44 17.54 -6.51
CA ASN A 31 -5.13 17.86 -5.99
C ASN A 31 -4.46 16.60 -5.42
N ALA A 32 -3.17 16.45 -5.68
CA ALA A 32 -2.39 15.39 -5.04
C ALA A 32 -2.35 15.61 -3.52
N GLN A 33 -2.68 14.56 -2.76
CA GLN A 33 -2.66 14.58 -1.30
C GLN A 33 -2.01 13.32 -0.76
N ASN A 34 -1.19 13.49 0.29
CA ASN A 34 -0.65 12.38 1.04
C ASN A 34 -1.73 11.82 1.98
N ALA A 35 -1.67 10.52 2.25
CA ALA A 35 -2.38 9.87 3.33
C ALA A 35 -1.86 10.39 4.67
N GLN A 36 -2.78 10.79 5.55
CA GLN A 36 -2.49 11.27 6.90
C GLN A 36 -3.22 10.39 7.91
N LEU A 37 -2.49 9.90 8.90
CA LEU A 37 -3.01 9.02 9.93
C LEU A 37 -2.48 9.45 11.29
N ASN A 38 -3.28 9.20 12.32
CA ASN A 38 -2.80 9.20 13.69
C ASN A 38 -2.89 7.77 14.22
N VAL A 39 -1.75 7.19 14.59
CA VAL A 39 -1.67 5.85 15.18
C VAL A 39 -1.18 6.00 16.61
N ASN A 40 -2.08 5.77 17.58
CA ASN A 40 -1.79 5.89 19.02
C ASN A 40 -1.14 7.24 19.40
N GLY A 41 -1.58 8.34 18.81
CA GLY A 41 -1.04 9.68 19.07
C GLY A 41 0.17 10.06 18.20
N ILE A 42 0.65 9.18 17.33
CA ILE A 42 1.76 9.47 16.41
C ILE A 42 1.20 9.77 15.03
N ASP A 43 1.53 10.95 14.51
CA ASP A 43 1.16 11.35 13.15
C ASP A 43 2.07 10.69 12.12
N ILE A 44 1.46 10.08 11.11
CA ILE A 44 2.11 9.38 10.01
C ILE A 44 1.58 9.99 8.71
N GLU A 45 2.51 10.35 7.82
CA GLU A 45 2.21 10.83 6.48
C GLU A 45 2.85 9.94 5.42
N ARG A 46 2.09 9.54 4.40
CA ARG A 46 2.57 8.69 3.30
C ARG A 46 1.97 9.12 1.97
N SER A 47 2.73 8.97 0.88
CA SER A 47 2.25 9.29 -0.48
C SER A 47 1.25 8.27 -1.05
N SER A 48 1.01 7.17 -0.34
CA SER A 48 0.12 6.08 -0.75
C SER A 48 -0.83 5.69 0.38
N ASN A 49 -2.05 5.27 0.00
CA ASN A 49 -3.02 4.66 0.91
C ASN A 49 -2.64 3.23 1.32
N LYS A 50 -1.63 2.63 0.69
CA LYS A 50 -1.08 1.33 1.08
C LYS A 50 0.23 1.53 1.83
N ILE A 51 0.15 1.45 3.15
CA ILE A 51 1.25 1.73 4.06
C ILE A 51 1.83 0.41 4.53
N THR A 52 3.12 0.20 4.30
CA THR A 52 3.79 -1.09 4.55
C THR A 52 4.96 -0.96 5.53
N ASP A 53 5.30 0.26 5.89
CA ASP A 53 6.47 0.63 6.66
C ASP A 53 6.12 1.22 8.03
N ALA A 54 4.84 1.51 8.30
CA ALA A 54 4.38 2.03 9.57
C ALA A 54 2.90 1.67 9.85
N PRO A 55 2.58 1.09 11.02
CA PRO A 55 3.50 0.56 12.04
C PRO A 55 4.27 -0.68 11.52
N GLN A 56 5.46 -0.92 12.07
CA GLN A 56 6.34 -1.99 11.60
C GLN A 56 5.67 -3.37 11.71
N GLY A 57 5.84 -4.20 10.68
CA GLY A 57 5.28 -5.56 10.64
C GLY A 57 3.80 -5.64 10.27
N VAL A 58 3.16 -4.52 9.97
CA VAL A 58 1.75 -4.45 9.52
C VAL A 58 1.68 -3.73 8.18
N THR A 59 0.82 -4.21 7.29
CA THR A 59 0.38 -3.43 6.13
C THR A 59 -1.00 -2.85 6.41
N LEU A 60 -1.14 -1.54 6.30
CA LEU A 60 -2.42 -0.83 6.39
C LEU A 60 -2.87 -0.43 4.98
N ASP A 61 -4.13 -0.71 4.67
CA ASP A 61 -4.77 -0.29 3.42
C ASP A 61 -5.92 0.68 3.75
N LEU A 62 -5.76 1.95 3.35
CA LEU A 62 -6.68 3.02 3.68
C LEU A 62 -7.74 3.16 2.59
N THR A 63 -8.94 2.71 2.91
CA THR A 63 -10.06 2.68 1.96
C THR A 63 -10.98 3.91 2.06
N LYS A 64 -11.01 4.57 3.22
CA LYS A 64 -11.83 5.75 3.50
C LYS A 64 -11.36 6.50 4.73
N LYS A 65 -11.72 7.78 4.82
CA LYS A 65 -11.52 8.58 6.04
C LYS A 65 -12.45 8.10 7.16
N VAL A 66 -11.91 8.00 8.36
CA VAL A 66 -12.62 7.66 9.60
C VAL A 66 -12.18 8.61 10.71
N THR A 67 -13.03 8.81 11.72
CA THR A 67 -12.70 9.62 12.91
C THR A 67 -12.12 8.78 14.03
N ASP A 68 -12.52 7.51 14.14
CA ASP A 68 -12.00 6.56 15.12
C ASP A 68 -12.04 5.14 14.54
N VAL A 69 -10.97 4.37 14.77
CA VAL A 69 -10.85 2.97 14.34
C VAL A 69 -9.85 2.25 15.25
N ARG A 70 -10.18 1.00 15.61
CA ARG A 70 -9.29 0.13 16.38
C ARG A 70 -8.83 -1.03 15.51
N VAL A 71 -7.52 -1.18 15.39
CA VAL A 71 -6.89 -2.35 14.77
C VAL A 71 -6.31 -3.23 15.87
N THR A 72 -6.67 -4.51 15.88
CA THR A 72 -6.19 -5.49 16.85
C THR A 72 -5.32 -6.52 16.14
N VAL A 73 -4.10 -6.70 16.62
CA VAL A 73 -3.20 -7.76 16.14
C VAL A 73 -3.25 -8.91 17.14
N THR A 74 -3.60 -10.11 16.66
CA THR A 74 -3.62 -11.33 17.46
C THR A 74 -2.71 -12.38 16.86
N LYS A 75 -2.16 -13.25 17.71
CA LYS A 75 -1.40 -14.41 17.26
C LYS A 75 -2.37 -15.46 16.73
N SER A 76 -2.13 -15.94 15.50
CA SER A 76 -2.79 -17.13 14.95
C SER A 76 -1.74 -18.22 14.72
N ASN A 77 -2.06 -19.45 15.16
CA ASN A 77 -1.24 -20.65 14.95
C ASN A 77 -1.79 -21.53 13.81
N ASP A 78 -2.85 -21.08 13.11
CA ASP A 78 -3.58 -21.90 12.15
C ASP A 78 -2.71 -22.28 10.97
N LYS A 79 -1.98 -21.30 10.39
CA LYS A 79 -1.02 -21.54 9.30
C LYS A 79 0.11 -22.49 9.69
N ALA A 80 0.60 -22.38 10.93
CA ALA A 80 1.63 -23.29 11.41
C ALA A 80 1.09 -24.72 11.56
N THR A 81 -0.15 -24.85 12.08
CA THR A 81 -0.84 -26.13 12.21
C THR A 81 -1.11 -26.78 10.85
N GLU A 82 -1.58 -25.99 9.88
CA GLU A 82 -1.80 -26.43 8.49
C GLU A 82 -0.50 -26.86 7.82
N ALA A 83 0.58 -26.10 7.97
CA ALA A 83 1.89 -26.44 7.41
C ALA A 83 2.43 -27.76 7.99
N ILE A 84 2.30 -27.97 9.31
CA ILE A 84 2.71 -29.21 9.97
C ILE A 84 1.88 -30.39 9.48
N LYS A 85 0.55 -30.24 9.37
CA LYS A 85 -0.34 -31.28 8.82
C LYS A 85 0.04 -31.64 7.39
N GLY A 86 0.19 -30.64 6.52
CA GLY A 86 0.58 -30.85 5.13
C GLY A 86 1.94 -31.55 4.99
N TRP A 87 2.88 -31.26 5.90
CA TRP A 87 4.16 -31.97 5.97
C TRP A 87 3.99 -33.44 6.39
N VAL A 88 3.20 -33.72 7.44
CA VAL A 88 2.91 -35.11 7.89
C VAL A 88 2.21 -35.91 6.79
N ASP A 89 1.23 -35.33 6.13
CA ASP A 89 0.50 -35.98 5.03
C ASP A 89 1.42 -36.30 3.86
N SER A 90 2.32 -35.37 3.50
CA SER A 90 3.33 -35.59 2.45
C SER A 90 4.31 -36.70 2.81
N TYR A 91 4.75 -36.76 4.07
CA TYR A 91 5.63 -37.81 4.58
C TYR A 91 4.95 -39.20 4.54
N ASN A 92 3.73 -39.30 5.08
CA ASN A 92 2.97 -40.55 5.08
C ASN A 92 2.64 -41.03 3.67
N SER A 93 2.26 -40.11 2.77
CA SER A 93 2.04 -40.39 1.35
C SER A 93 3.30 -40.94 0.67
N SER A 94 4.49 -40.45 1.03
CA SER A 94 5.77 -40.93 0.49
C SER A 94 6.20 -42.29 1.05
N LEU A 95 5.71 -42.68 2.24
CA LEU A 95 5.99 -43.97 2.87
C LEU A 95 5.04 -45.10 2.43
N THR A 96 3.80 -44.76 2.06
CA THR A 96 2.79 -45.75 1.65
C THR A 96 3.21 -46.62 0.44
N PRO A 97 4.01 -46.14 -0.54
CA PRO A 97 4.55 -46.97 -1.62
C PRO A 97 5.62 -47.99 -1.19
N LEU A 98 6.14 -47.91 0.04
CA LEU A 98 7.28 -48.72 0.52
C LEU A 98 6.88 -49.85 1.49
N THR A 99 5.59 -50.03 1.77
CA THR A 99 5.09 -51.20 2.49
C THR A 99 4.67 -52.29 1.50
N PRO A 100 5.28 -53.49 1.53
CA PRO A 100 4.95 -54.62 0.65
C PRO A 100 3.57 -55.23 0.90
#